data_AF-A0A931SKZ6-F1
#
_entry.id   AF-A0A931SKZ6-F1
#
_cell.length_a   1.000
_cell.length_b   1.000
_cell.length_c   1.000
_cell.angle_alpha   90.00
_cell.angle_beta   90.00
_cell.angle_gamma   90.00
#
_symmetry.space_group_name_H-M   'P 1'
#
loop_
_entity.id
_entity.type
_entity.pdbx_description
1 polymer ?
#
loop_
_entity_poly.entity_id
_entity_poly.type
_entity_poly.pdbx_seq_one_letter_code
_entity_poly.pdbx_strand_id
1 'polypeptide(L)'
;MTDNARRRGELTRYDELIELRDKERQRIADASVCVKGGELPWEINPQGVMKWYMHPNIDSTAHKFVMFYAQEIPPASSSGKQRCQGGVVFVVVEGAGYTFIDEQRYDWKKGDLIQLPIRPDGVVFQHFNASDGAVALLIAAEPNLAATTGVDRACGFEQLEDAPEYK
;
A
#
# COMPACT_ATOMS: atom_id res chain seq x y z
N MET A 1 2.68 31.72 -38.70
CA MET A 1 3.63 30.64 -39.00
C MET A 1 4.87 30.90 -38.15
N THR A 2 4.89 30.40 -36.92
CA THR A 2 5.97 30.67 -35.97
C THR A 2 6.94 29.49 -35.93
N ASP A 3 8.06 29.75 -36.60
CA ASP A 3 9.40 29.20 -36.49
C ASP A 3 9.59 27.89 -35.72
N ASN A 4 9.62 26.80 -36.48
CA ASN A 4 9.90 25.44 -36.02
C ASN A 4 11.42 25.21 -36.03
N ALA A 5 12.16 26.10 -35.37
CA ALA A 5 13.60 25.97 -35.23
C ALA A 5 13.91 24.82 -34.27
N ARG A 6 14.17 23.63 -34.83
CA ARG A 6 14.70 22.47 -34.10
C ARG A 6 16.00 22.90 -33.41
N ARG A 7 15.93 23.18 -32.11
CA ARG A 7 17.08 23.61 -31.30
C ARG A 7 18.06 22.45 -31.16
N ARG A 8 19.09 22.39 -32.01
CA ARG A 8 20.24 21.51 -31.80
C ARG A 8 21.10 22.10 -30.68
N GLY A 9 21.34 21.34 -29.62
CA GLY A 9 22.27 21.70 -28.54
C GLY A 9 21.66 21.91 -27.15
N GLU A 10 20.32 21.94 -27.03
CA GLU A 10 19.63 21.91 -25.74
C GLU A 10 19.25 20.46 -25.39
N LEU A 11 19.34 20.08 -24.11
CA LEU A 11 18.79 18.82 -23.59
C LEU A 11 17.32 18.71 -23.96
N THR A 12 16.95 17.70 -24.75
CA THR A 12 15.56 17.48 -25.13
C THR A 12 14.83 16.68 -24.06
N ARG A 13 13.49 16.69 -24.09
CA ARG A 13 12.68 15.79 -23.25
C ARG A 13 13.02 14.32 -23.48
N TYR A 14 13.48 13.96 -24.68
CA TYR A 14 13.93 12.61 -24.94
C TYR A 14 15.26 12.31 -24.23
N ASP A 15 16.22 13.23 -24.26
CA ASP A 15 17.48 13.08 -23.53
C ASP A 15 17.25 12.98 -22.02
N GLU A 16 16.33 13.78 -21.46
CA GLU A 16 15.90 13.66 -20.07
C GLU A 16 15.31 12.27 -19.75
N LEU A 17 14.50 11.69 -20.65
CA LEU A 17 13.99 10.32 -20.47
C LEU A 17 15.11 9.28 -20.46
N ILE A 18 16.14 9.48 -21.27
CA ILE A 18 17.33 8.62 -21.28
C ILE A 18 18.10 8.74 -19.96
N GLU A 19 18.28 9.95 -19.44
CA GLU A 19 18.91 10.17 -18.12
C GLU A 19 18.12 9.54 -16.98
N LEU A 20 16.78 9.65 -17.00
CA LEU A 20 15.91 9.00 -16.01
C LEU A 20 16.04 7.48 -16.06
N ARG A 21 16.08 6.88 -17.27
CA ARG A 21 16.33 5.44 -17.45
C ARG A 21 17.68 5.02 -16.86
N ASP A 22 18.73 5.79 -17.09
CA ASP A 22 20.08 5.44 -16.62
C ASP A 22 20.20 5.54 -15.10
N LYS A 23 19.58 6.55 -14.48
CA LYS A 23 19.43 6.64 -13.02
C LYS A 23 18.67 5.45 -12.44
N GLU A 24 17.55 5.07 -13.06
CA GLU A 24 16.75 3.91 -12.62
C GLU A 24 17.55 2.61 -12.73
N ARG A 25 18.35 2.43 -13.79
CA ARG A 25 19.22 1.25 -13.95
C ARG A 25 20.29 1.17 -12.86
N GLN A 26 20.94 2.29 -12.54
CA GLN A 26 21.93 2.33 -11.46
C GLN A 26 21.27 1.97 -10.12
N ARG A 27 20.11 2.57 -9.82
CA ARG A 27 19.33 2.26 -8.63
C ARG A 27 19.01 0.76 -8.53
N ILE A 28 18.52 0.15 -9.61
CA ILE A 28 18.19 -1.29 -9.65
C ILE A 28 19.43 -2.15 -9.44
N ALA A 29 20.59 -1.75 -9.98
CA ALA A 29 21.84 -2.49 -9.78
C ALA A 29 22.28 -2.53 -8.31
N ASP A 30 21.98 -1.47 -7.55
CA ASP A 30 22.29 -1.35 -6.13
C ASP A 30 21.14 -1.84 -5.21
N ALA A 31 20.02 -2.31 -5.80
CA ALA A 31 18.81 -2.64 -5.07
C ALA A 31 18.77 -4.06 -4.49
N SER A 32 17.97 -4.24 -3.45
CA SER A 32 17.63 -5.55 -2.87
C SER A 32 16.55 -6.25 -3.69
N VAL A 33 16.84 -7.48 -4.12
CA VAL A 33 15.86 -8.38 -4.79
C VAL A 33 15.07 -9.21 -3.78
N CYS A 34 15.66 -9.50 -2.61
CA CYS A 34 15.02 -10.26 -1.53
C CYS A 34 15.01 -9.42 -0.26
N VAL A 35 13.81 -9.09 0.23
CA VAL A 35 13.61 -8.38 1.49
C VAL A 35 13.17 -9.38 2.55
N LYS A 36 13.99 -9.56 3.59
CA LYS A 36 13.67 -10.49 4.68
C LYS A 36 12.75 -9.82 5.69
N GLY A 37 11.52 -10.32 5.81
CA GLY A 37 10.52 -9.75 6.73
C GLY A 37 10.92 -9.74 8.21
N GLY A 38 11.81 -10.65 8.63
CA GLY A 38 12.35 -10.69 10.00
C GLY A 38 13.35 -9.56 10.32
N GLU A 39 13.89 -8.88 9.31
CA GLU A 39 14.83 -7.76 9.48
C GLU A 39 14.11 -6.38 9.42
N LEU A 40 12.82 -6.37 9.09
CA LEU A 40 12.02 -5.15 8.98
C LEU A 40 11.32 -4.82 10.32
N PRO A 41 11.23 -3.53 10.68
CA PRO A 41 10.53 -3.10 11.88
C PRO A 41 9.01 -3.26 11.74
N TRP A 42 8.36 -3.50 12.87
CA TRP A 42 6.94 -3.23 13.03
C TRP A 42 6.76 -1.79 13.51
N GLU A 43 5.75 -1.10 13.00
CA GLU A 43 5.33 0.22 13.45
C GLU A 43 3.89 0.17 13.96
N ILE A 44 3.56 1.06 14.88
CA ILE A 44 2.19 1.30 15.32
C ILE A 44 1.79 2.66 14.78
N ASN A 45 0.72 2.71 14.00
CA ASN A 45 0.23 3.91 13.35
C ASN A 45 -1.32 3.96 13.44
N PRO A 46 -1.99 5.02 12.98
CA PRO A 46 -3.46 5.12 13.05
C PRO A 46 -4.23 3.94 12.43
N GLN A 47 -3.65 3.24 11.46
CA GLN A 47 -4.27 2.08 10.83
C GLN A 47 -3.94 0.74 11.53
N GLY A 48 -3.07 0.73 12.54
CA GLY A 48 -2.77 -0.41 13.41
C GLY A 48 -1.29 -0.79 13.41
N VAL A 49 -1.00 -2.07 13.67
CA VAL A 49 0.37 -2.61 13.67
C VAL A 49 0.74 -3.02 12.26
N MET A 50 1.72 -2.33 11.65
CA MET A 50 2.08 -2.50 10.24
C MET A 50 3.57 -2.75 10.04
N LYS A 51 3.92 -3.40 8.93
CA LYS A 51 5.30 -3.60 8.48
C LYS A 51 5.37 -3.44 6.97
N TRP A 52 6.19 -2.50 6.51
CA TRP A 52 6.33 -2.16 5.10
C TRP A 52 7.47 -2.90 4.42
N TYR A 53 7.18 -3.57 3.31
CA TYR A 53 8.18 -4.13 2.39
C TYR A 53 8.41 -3.21 1.19
N MET A 54 7.34 -2.58 0.70
CA MET A 54 7.38 -1.58 -0.37
C MET A 54 6.42 -0.44 -0.03
N HIS A 55 6.91 0.79 -0.17
CA HIS A 55 6.21 2.03 0.11
C HIS A 55 6.73 3.09 -0.89
N PRO A 56 5.97 4.14 -1.26
CA PRO A 56 6.44 5.15 -2.22
C PRO A 56 7.79 5.81 -1.86
N ASN A 57 8.13 5.85 -0.56
CA ASN A 57 9.40 6.39 -0.05
C ASN A 57 10.48 5.32 0.21
N ILE A 58 10.23 4.04 -0.11
CA ILE A 58 11.25 2.98 -0.06
C ILE A 58 11.74 2.75 -1.49
N ASP A 59 12.98 3.17 -1.77
CA ASP A 59 13.57 3.10 -3.11
C ASP A 59 14.68 2.02 -3.24
N SER A 60 14.91 1.27 -2.16
CA SER A 60 15.95 0.23 -2.06
C SER A 60 15.55 -1.13 -2.65
N THR A 61 14.31 -1.33 -3.06
CA THR A 61 13.83 -2.58 -3.67
C THR A 61 13.98 -2.56 -5.18
N ALA A 62 14.24 -3.72 -5.81
CA ALA A 62 14.44 -3.79 -7.25
C ALA A 62 13.27 -3.19 -8.07
N HIS A 63 12.03 -3.33 -7.58
CA HIS A 63 10.86 -2.69 -8.16
C HIS A 63 10.01 -1.97 -7.10
N LYS A 64 9.16 -1.03 -7.54
CA LYS A 64 8.32 -0.19 -6.67
C LYS A 64 6.88 0.01 -7.17
N PHE A 65 6.40 -0.86 -8.07
CA PHE A 65 5.07 -0.73 -8.69
C PHE A 65 3.90 -1.12 -7.78
N VAL A 66 4.16 -1.71 -6.60
CA VAL A 66 3.16 -2.00 -5.57
C VAL A 66 3.55 -1.37 -4.23
N MET A 67 2.55 -0.99 -3.46
CA MET A 67 2.68 -0.91 -2.00
C MET A 67 2.42 -2.30 -1.44
N PHE A 68 3.31 -2.78 -0.57
CA PHE A 68 3.27 -4.14 -0.05
C PHE A 68 3.64 -4.13 1.43
N TYR A 69 2.72 -4.57 2.27
CA TYR A 69 2.88 -4.51 3.72
C TYR A 69 2.18 -5.67 4.41
N ALA A 70 2.66 -5.99 5.61
CA ALA A 70 1.96 -6.84 6.55
C ALA A 70 1.20 -5.96 7.55
N GLN A 71 0.03 -6.42 7.99
CA GLN A 71 -0.76 -5.82 9.05
C GLN A 71 -1.12 -6.89 10.06
N GLU A 72 -0.72 -6.66 11.32
CA GLU A 72 -1.12 -7.48 12.45
C GLU A 72 -2.28 -6.81 13.19
N ILE A 73 -3.28 -7.61 13.55
CA ILE A 73 -4.41 -7.17 14.37
C ILE A 73 -4.36 -7.98 15.66
N PRO A 74 -4.11 -7.34 16.82
CA PRO A 74 -4.07 -8.03 18.11
C PRO A 74 -5.38 -8.76 18.45
N PRO A 75 -5.35 -9.70 19.41
CA PRO A 75 -6.55 -10.40 19.84
C PRO A 75 -7.64 -9.43 20.30
N ALA A 76 -8.89 -9.71 19.92
CA ALA A 76 -10.08 -8.90 20.22
C ALA A 76 -9.94 -7.41 19.84
N SER A 77 -9.09 -7.10 18.86
CA SER A 77 -8.84 -5.74 18.38
C SER A 77 -9.26 -5.52 16.93
N SER A 78 -9.00 -4.34 16.41
CA SER A 78 -9.35 -3.89 15.06
C SER A 78 -8.25 -3.04 14.44
N SER A 79 -8.20 -3.00 13.11
CA SER A 79 -7.48 -1.92 12.44
C SER A 79 -8.15 -0.57 12.72
N GLY A 80 -7.47 0.50 12.30
CA GLY A 80 -8.16 1.76 12.08
C GLY A 80 -9.22 1.64 10.97
N LYS A 81 -10.11 2.61 10.91
CA LYS A 81 -11.14 2.73 9.87
C LYS A 81 -10.68 3.74 8.83
N GLN A 82 -10.69 3.34 7.56
CA GLN A 82 -10.15 4.15 6.48
C GLN A 82 -11.14 4.25 5.31
N ARG A 83 -11.20 5.43 4.69
CA ARG A 83 -11.81 5.63 3.37
C ARG A 83 -10.71 5.62 2.31
N CYS A 84 -10.90 4.83 1.26
CA CYS A 84 -9.99 4.80 0.12
C CYS A 84 -10.73 4.52 -1.21
N GLN A 85 -10.02 4.63 -2.33
CA GLN A 85 -10.56 4.24 -3.66
C GLN A 85 -10.94 2.76 -3.77
N GLY A 86 -10.40 1.90 -2.91
CA GLY A 86 -10.40 0.45 -3.07
C GLY A 86 -9.23 -0.02 -3.94
N GLY A 87 -9.33 -1.24 -4.48
CA GLY A 87 -8.26 -1.84 -5.28
C GLY A 87 -7.11 -2.43 -4.44
N VAL A 88 -7.33 -2.55 -3.13
CA VAL A 88 -6.42 -3.19 -2.18
C VAL A 88 -6.84 -4.64 -2.00
N VAL A 89 -5.86 -5.54 -2.00
CA VAL A 89 -6.08 -6.96 -1.73
C VAL A 89 -5.36 -7.33 -0.45
N PHE A 90 -6.03 -8.06 0.43
CA PHE A 90 -5.47 -8.62 1.65
C PHE A 90 -5.56 -10.14 1.60
N VAL A 91 -4.45 -10.84 1.79
CA VAL A 91 -4.42 -12.29 2.00
C VAL A 91 -4.36 -12.54 3.50
N VAL A 92 -5.27 -13.38 4.01
CA VAL A 92 -5.27 -13.79 5.41
C VAL A 92 -4.27 -14.91 5.60
N VAL A 93 -3.09 -14.58 6.13
CA VAL A 93 -2.02 -15.57 6.36
C VAL A 93 -2.28 -16.33 7.66
N GLU A 94 -2.77 -15.65 8.69
CA GLU A 94 -3.08 -16.22 10.00
C GLU A 94 -4.34 -15.60 10.62
N GLY A 95 -5.01 -16.35 11.49
CA GLY A 95 -6.18 -15.90 12.23
C GLY A 95 -7.51 -16.04 11.49
N ALA A 96 -8.54 -15.45 12.09
CA ALA A 96 -9.90 -15.34 11.57
C ALA A 96 -10.57 -14.09 12.14
N GLY A 97 -11.52 -13.55 11.40
CA GLY A 97 -12.10 -12.25 11.71
C GLY A 97 -13.13 -11.84 10.69
N TYR A 98 -13.38 -10.54 10.61
CA TYR A 98 -14.28 -9.97 9.63
C TYR A 98 -13.85 -8.57 9.23
N THR A 99 -14.31 -8.14 8.06
CA THR A 99 -14.11 -6.79 7.55
C THR A 99 -15.46 -6.17 7.30
N PHE A 100 -15.66 -4.95 7.78
CA PHE A 100 -16.74 -4.12 7.27
C PHE A 100 -16.27 -3.41 6.00
N ILE A 101 -17.06 -3.47 4.93
CA ILE A 101 -16.88 -2.68 3.71
C ILE A 101 -18.21 -1.99 3.43
N ASP A 102 -18.26 -0.67 3.59
CA ASP A 102 -19.49 0.14 3.51
C ASP A 102 -20.64 -0.49 4.30
N GLU A 103 -20.41 -0.68 5.61
CA GLU A 103 -21.35 -1.24 6.60
C GLU A 103 -21.74 -2.71 6.40
N GLN A 104 -21.35 -3.34 5.28
CA GLN A 104 -21.54 -4.76 5.06
C GLN A 104 -20.39 -5.56 5.67
N ARG A 105 -20.73 -6.55 6.50
CA ARG A 105 -19.76 -7.48 7.10
C ARG A 105 -19.40 -8.60 6.13
N TYR A 106 -18.11 -8.92 6.08
CA TYR A 106 -17.53 -10.07 5.38
C TYR A 106 -16.60 -10.82 6.32
N ASP A 107 -16.98 -12.05 6.69
CA ASP A 107 -16.15 -12.93 7.51
C ASP A 107 -15.01 -13.56 6.69
N TRP A 108 -13.87 -13.75 7.33
CA TRP A 108 -12.68 -14.34 6.72
C TRP A 108 -11.90 -15.20 7.71
N LYS A 109 -11.12 -16.14 7.19
CA LYS A 109 -10.19 -17.00 7.92
C LYS A 109 -8.91 -17.21 7.12
N LYS A 110 -7.90 -17.80 7.75
CA LYS A 110 -6.64 -18.19 7.11
C LYS A 110 -6.87 -18.85 5.74
N GLY A 111 -6.18 -18.33 4.73
CA GLY A 111 -6.26 -18.77 3.33
C GLY A 111 -7.24 -17.97 2.48
N ASP A 112 -8.12 -17.17 3.09
CA ASP A 112 -9.05 -16.32 2.35
C ASP A 112 -8.34 -15.07 1.81
N LEU A 113 -8.98 -14.45 0.81
CA LEU A 113 -8.57 -13.21 0.19
C LEU A 113 -9.70 -12.19 0.32
N ILE A 114 -9.37 -11.01 0.85
CA ILE A 114 -10.27 -9.87 0.97
C ILE A 114 -9.89 -8.89 -0.14
N GLN A 115 -10.84 -8.53 -0.99
CA GLN A 115 -10.63 -7.53 -2.04
C GLN A 115 -11.52 -6.32 -1.74
N LEU A 116 -10.88 -5.16 -1.56
CA LEU A 116 -11.62 -3.91 -1.49
C LEU A 116 -12.06 -3.52 -2.91
N PRO A 117 -13.37 -3.45 -3.20
CA PRO A 117 -13.84 -3.14 -4.54
C PRO A 117 -13.51 -1.69 -4.89
N ILE A 118 -13.17 -1.45 -6.16
CA ILE A 118 -13.02 -0.10 -6.68
C ILE A 118 -14.41 0.45 -6.96
N ARG A 119 -14.79 1.56 -6.31
CA ARG A 119 -16.10 2.21 -6.46
C ARG A 119 -15.95 3.70 -6.83
N PRO A 120 -16.92 4.29 -7.58
CA PRO A 120 -16.85 5.70 -7.97
C PRO A 120 -16.70 6.70 -6.81
N ASP A 121 -17.25 6.37 -5.63
CA ASP A 121 -17.21 7.21 -4.44
C ASP A 121 -16.22 6.72 -3.37
N GLY A 122 -15.37 5.74 -3.74
CA GLY A 122 -14.51 5.02 -2.81
C GLY A 122 -15.28 4.02 -1.94
N VAL A 123 -14.58 3.47 -0.96
CA VAL A 123 -15.07 2.51 0.03
C VAL A 123 -14.54 2.89 1.41
N VAL A 124 -15.34 2.65 2.43
CA VAL A 124 -14.92 2.69 3.83
C VAL A 124 -14.74 1.27 4.33
N PHE A 125 -13.59 0.98 4.94
CA PHE A 125 -13.31 -0.35 5.48
C PHE A 125 -12.65 -0.33 6.86
N GLN A 126 -12.85 -1.42 7.60
CA GLN A 126 -12.17 -1.70 8.86
C GLN A 126 -12.12 -3.21 9.10
N HIS A 127 -10.96 -3.71 9.53
CA HIS A 127 -10.72 -5.12 9.83
C HIS A 127 -10.85 -5.37 11.33
N PHE A 128 -11.41 -6.51 11.71
CA PHE A 128 -11.59 -6.93 13.10
C PHE A 128 -11.06 -8.34 13.28
N ASN A 129 -10.27 -8.56 14.33
CA ASN A 129 -9.83 -9.89 14.74
C ASN A 129 -10.88 -10.49 15.69
N ALA A 130 -11.44 -11.64 15.32
CA ALA A 130 -12.48 -12.31 16.11
C ALA A 130 -11.91 -13.25 17.20
N SER A 131 -10.60 -13.40 17.29
CA SER A 131 -9.93 -14.25 18.28
C SER A 131 -9.61 -13.48 19.57
N ASP A 132 -9.91 -14.06 20.73
CA ASP A 132 -9.57 -13.48 22.04
C ASP A 132 -8.12 -13.77 22.49
N GLY A 133 -7.39 -14.62 21.77
CA GLY A 133 -6.05 -15.05 22.20
C GLY A 133 -4.98 -15.13 21.12
N ALA A 134 -5.34 -15.07 19.83
CA ALA A 134 -4.40 -15.16 18.72
C ALA A 134 -4.44 -13.89 17.86
N VAL A 135 -3.28 -13.50 17.33
CA VAL A 135 -3.17 -12.42 16.35
C VAL A 135 -3.77 -12.86 15.01
N ALA A 136 -4.28 -11.89 14.25
CA ALA A 136 -4.56 -12.07 12.82
C ALA A 136 -3.48 -11.37 12.01
N LEU A 137 -2.99 -12.03 10.95
CA LEU A 137 -1.96 -11.51 10.06
C LEU A 137 -2.50 -11.40 8.64
N LEU A 138 -2.55 -10.17 8.14
CA LEU A 138 -2.95 -9.84 6.78
C LEU A 138 -1.73 -9.39 5.98
N ILE A 139 -1.59 -9.85 4.74
CA ILE A 139 -0.63 -9.30 3.78
C ILE A 139 -1.39 -8.52 2.73
N ALA A 140 -1.08 -7.23 2.61
CA ALA A 140 -1.74 -6.31 1.71
C ALA A 140 -0.88 -6.01 0.48
N ALA A 141 -1.55 -5.87 -0.66
CA ALA A 141 -0.94 -5.46 -1.91
C ALA A 141 -1.88 -4.52 -2.68
N GLU A 142 -1.30 -3.48 -3.26
CA GLU A 142 -2.01 -2.54 -4.13
C GLU A 142 -1.05 -1.81 -5.07
N PRO A 143 -1.51 -1.31 -6.23
CA PRO A 143 -0.68 -0.53 -7.12
C PRO A 143 -0.13 0.74 -6.45
N ASN A 144 1.18 0.99 -6.61
CA ASN A 144 1.79 2.25 -6.21
C ASN A 144 1.56 3.32 -7.28
N LEU A 145 0.46 4.06 -7.14
CA LEU A 145 0.07 5.13 -8.07
C LEU A 145 0.35 6.53 -7.52
N ALA A 146 1.03 6.65 -6.38
CA ALA A 146 1.22 7.93 -5.67
C ALA A 146 1.84 9.02 -6.58
N ALA A 147 2.81 8.66 -7.41
CA ALA A 147 3.44 9.60 -8.35
C ALA A 147 2.54 10.01 -9.52
N THR A 148 1.57 9.18 -9.91
CA THR A 148 0.71 9.40 -11.08
C THR A 148 -0.64 10.01 -10.74
N THR A 149 -1.22 9.65 -9.60
CA THR A 149 -2.57 10.07 -9.17
C THR A 149 -2.56 10.96 -7.94
N GLY A 150 -1.37 11.28 -7.41
CA GLY A 150 -1.21 11.95 -6.12
C GLY A 150 -1.40 11.02 -4.93
N VAL A 151 -1.04 11.51 -3.74
CA VAL A 151 -1.09 10.77 -2.47
C VAL A 151 -2.50 10.65 -1.88
N ASP A 152 -3.46 11.41 -2.41
CA ASP A 152 -4.88 11.32 -2.04
C ASP A 152 -5.60 10.16 -2.75
N ARG A 153 -4.93 9.53 -3.74
CA ARG A 153 -5.31 8.21 -4.28
C ARG A 153 -6.74 8.15 -4.82
N ALA A 154 -7.12 9.18 -5.59
CA ALA A 154 -8.42 9.35 -6.25
C ALA A 154 -9.57 9.67 -5.29
N CYS A 155 -10.39 8.70 -4.88
CA CYS A 155 -11.53 8.96 -3.97
C CYS A 155 -11.11 9.24 -2.50
N GLY A 156 -9.86 9.60 -2.23
CA GLY A 156 -9.36 9.94 -0.89
C GLY A 156 -8.48 8.88 -0.26
N PHE A 157 -7.73 9.31 0.74
CA PHE A 157 -6.95 8.49 1.66
C PHE A 157 -7.13 9.04 3.07
N GLU A 158 -8.26 8.71 3.70
CA GLU A 158 -8.71 9.35 4.93
C GLU A 158 -8.77 8.34 6.09
N GLN A 159 -8.06 8.65 7.17
CA GLN A 159 -8.21 7.93 8.43
C GLN A 159 -9.44 8.47 9.18
N LEU A 160 -10.44 7.63 9.40
CA LEU A 160 -11.71 7.99 10.05
C LEU A 160 -11.71 7.67 11.54
N GLU A 161 -11.08 6.55 11.92
CA GLU A 161 -10.95 6.10 13.31
C GLU A 161 -9.58 5.45 13.49
N ASP A 162 -8.89 5.73 14.60
CA ASP A 162 -7.59 5.15 14.90
C ASP A 162 -7.70 3.73 15.45
N ALA A 163 -6.71 2.88 15.16
CA ALA A 163 -6.59 1.57 15.75
C ALA A 163 -6.42 1.68 17.29
N PRO A 164 -6.97 0.73 18.08
CA PRO A 164 -6.89 0.78 19.55
C PRO A 164 -5.47 0.86 20.12
N GLU A 165 -4.47 0.37 19.38
CA GLU A 165 -3.06 0.34 19.77
C GLU A 165 -2.34 1.69 19.59
N TYR A 166 -2.89 2.63 18.82
CA TYR A 166 -2.26 3.91 18.49
C TYR A 166 -2.47 4.99 19.58
N LYS A 167 -2.08 4.68 20.83
CA LYS A 167 -2.20 5.61 21.97
C LYS A 167 -0.88 6.26 22.36
#